data_AF-A0A0W0YD17-F1
#
_entry.id   AF-A0A0W0YD17-F1
#
_cell.length_a   1.000
_cell.length_b   1.000
_cell.length_c   1.000
_cell.angle_alpha   90.00
_cell.angle_beta   90.00
_cell.angle_gamma   90.00
#
_symmetry.space_group_name_H-M   'P 1'
#
loop_
_entity.id
_entity.type
_entity.pdbx_description
1 polymer ?
#
loop_
_entity_poly.entity_id
_entity_poly.type
_entity_poly.pdbx_seq_one_letter_code
_entity_poly.pdbx_strand_id
1 'polypeptide(L)'
;MKVFVFLLLMTIICASNAQIYKWVDSQGGVHFSDTPHAGAQIITLPDENNSSSPSSIPPKTSPEPNELQDQSPVKLKHSYTQIGIVQPESGATIRNNQGFVTVTAQTEPDLYPGDKLQLLYDNAVLGEPQKNPVFEINGMYRGSHTLAVQVIDEDGNVIESSDPITIYVFRPRVGMVPGTKPH
;
A
#
# COMPACT_ATOMS: atom_id res chain seq x y z
N MET A 1 -48.22 20.86 -9.46
CA MET A 1 -48.10 19.40 -9.28
C MET A 1 -46.97 18.77 -10.12
N LYS A 2 -46.69 19.22 -11.35
CA LYS A 2 -45.58 18.69 -12.20
C LYS A 2 -44.16 19.09 -11.74
N VAL A 3 -44.00 20.29 -11.16
CA VAL A 3 -42.69 20.78 -10.66
C VAL A 3 -42.22 20.02 -9.41
N PHE A 4 -43.17 19.59 -8.56
CA PHE A 4 -42.87 18.83 -7.35
C PHE A 4 -42.39 17.40 -7.65
N VAL A 5 -42.88 16.82 -8.75
CA VAL A 5 -42.43 15.50 -9.24
C VAL A 5 -41.01 15.58 -9.83
N PHE A 6 -40.66 16.70 -10.47
CA PHE A 6 -39.32 16.89 -11.04
C PHE A 6 -38.24 17.12 -9.96
N LEU A 7 -38.61 17.78 -8.85
CA LEU A 7 -37.70 18.01 -7.73
C LEU A 7 -37.42 16.73 -6.92
N LEU A 8 -38.41 15.83 -6.81
CA LEU A 8 -38.25 14.54 -6.13
C LEU A 8 -37.40 13.54 -6.93
N LEU A 9 -37.29 13.73 -8.26
CA LEU A 9 -36.54 12.82 -9.14
C LEU A 9 -35.03 13.14 -9.20
N MET A 10 -34.62 14.33 -8.79
CA MET A 10 -33.23 14.81 -8.93
C MET A 10 -32.35 14.52 -7.68
N THR A 11 -32.95 14.15 -6.55
CA THR A 11 -32.26 13.92 -5.27
C THR A 11 -31.77 12.49 -5.03
N ILE A 12 -31.99 11.56 -5.97
CA ILE A 12 -31.68 10.13 -5.77
C ILE A 12 -30.25 9.74 -6.23
N ILE A 13 -29.49 10.66 -6.84
CA ILE A 13 -28.18 10.35 -7.41
C ILE A 13 -27.07 10.98 -6.56
N CYS A 14 -26.65 10.31 -5.48
CA CYS A 14 -25.27 10.32 -4.97
C CYS A 14 -25.14 9.51 -3.67
N ALA A 15 -25.07 8.19 -3.79
CA ALA A 15 -24.47 7.34 -2.77
C ALA A 15 -23.48 6.39 -3.49
N SER A 16 -22.26 6.87 -3.70
CA SER A 16 -21.16 6.05 -4.23
C SER A 16 -20.47 5.36 -3.05
N ASN A 17 -20.88 4.13 -2.74
CA ASN A 17 -20.11 3.24 -1.87
C ASN A 17 -18.99 2.60 -2.72
N ALA A 18 -17.73 2.96 -2.47
CA ALA A 18 -16.60 2.26 -3.09
C ALA A 18 -16.35 0.95 -2.32
N GLN A 19 -16.83 -0.15 -2.88
CA GLN A 19 -16.62 -1.50 -2.33
C GLN A 19 -15.43 -2.16 -3.02
N ILE A 20 -14.36 -2.37 -2.28
CA ILE A 20 -13.13 -3.00 -2.75
C ILE A 20 -13.27 -4.52 -2.63
N TYR A 21 -13.21 -5.24 -3.76
CA TYR A 21 -13.29 -6.69 -3.78
C TYR A 21 -11.91 -7.32 -3.94
N LYS A 22 -11.57 -8.22 -3.01
CA LYS A 22 -10.36 -9.06 -3.03
C LYS A 22 -10.72 -10.41 -3.62
N TRP A 23 -9.98 -10.89 -4.61
CA TRP A 23 -10.05 -12.28 -5.03
C TRP A 23 -8.64 -12.88 -5.14
N VAL A 24 -8.58 -14.19 -4.95
CA VAL A 24 -7.35 -14.98 -5.03
C VAL A 24 -7.52 -15.88 -6.23
N ASP A 25 -6.60 -15.80 -7.19
CA ASP A 25 -6.62 -16.70 -8.33
C ASP A 25 -6.12 -18.10 -7.93
N SER A 26 -6.28 -19.07 -8.84
CA SER A 26 -5.84 -20.45 -8.64
C SER A 26 -4.30 -20.61 -8.61
N GLN A 27 -3.54 -19.53 -8.65
CA GLN A 27 -2.08 -19.48 -8.58
C GLN A 27 -1.58 -18.71 -7.34
N GLY A 28 -2.48 -18.28 -6.44
CA GLY A 28 -2.13 -17.60 -5.19
C GLY A 28 -1.87 -16.11 -5.32
N GLY A 29 -2.09 -15.52 -6.50
CA GLY A 29 -2.03 -14.07 -6.72
C GLY A 29 -3.25 -13.38 -6.11
N VAL A 30 -3.01 -12.43 -5.20
CA VAL A 30 -4.08 -11.59 -4.65
C VAL A 30 -4.31 -10.40 -5.57
N HIS A 31 -5.49 -10.34 -6.18
CA HIS A 31 -5.90 -9.25 -7.05
C HIS A 31 -7.02 -8.43 -6.40
N PHE A 32 -6.88 -7.11 -6.43
CA PHE A 32 -7.92 -6.15 -6.03
C PHE A 32 -8.51 -5.53 -7.30
N SER A 33 -9.83 -5.56 -7.45
CA SER A 33 -10.50 -4.94 -8.59
C SER A 33 -11.79 -4.25 -8.16
N ASP A 34 -12.04 -3.09 -8.75
CA ASP A 34 -13.20 -2.22 -8.49
C ASP A 34 -14.32 -2.45 -9.53
N THR A 35 -14.38 -3.66 -10.11
CA THR A 35 -15.37 -4.05 -11.12
C THR A 35 -16.04 -5.39 -10.79
N PRO A 36 -17.39 -5.45 -10.76
CA PRO A 36 -18.12 -6.62 -10.25
C PRO A 36 -18.10 -7.81 -11.22
N HIS A 37 -17.92 -9.02 -10.68
CA HIS A 37 -18.04 -10.30 -11.40
C HIS A 37 -19.06 -11.22 -10.72
N ALA A 38 -19.72 -12.07 -11.51
CA ALA A 38 -20.83 -12.91 -11.08
C ALA A 38 -20.42 -13.98 -10.05
N GLY A 39 -21.03 -13.95 -8.85
CA GLY A 39 -20.84 -14.97 -7.80
C GLY A 39 -20.74 -14.46 -6.36
N ALA A 40 -20.90 -13.15 -6.11
CA ALA A 40 -20.73 -12.56 -4.79
C ALA A 40 -21.82 -12.96 -3.78
N GLN A 41 -21.40 -13.48 -2.62
CA GLN A 41 -22.24 -13.60 -1.42
C GLN A 41 -22.13 -12.32 -0.56
N ILE A 42 -23.27 -11.87 -0.06
CA ILE A 42 -23.46 -10.58 0.63
C ILE A 42 -23.03 -10.73 2.10
N ILE A 43 -22.16 -9.84 2.59
CA ILE A 43 -21.92 -9.66 4.03
C ILE A 43 -22.41 -8.25 4.40
N THR A 44 -23.40 -8.20 5.29
CA THR A 44 -23.98 -6.99 5.86
C THR A 44 -23.08 -6.48 6.99
N LEU A 45 -22.53 -5.27 6.84
CA LEU A 45 -21.89 -4.54 7.93
C LEU A 45 -22.98 -3.71 8.65
N PRO A 46 -23.10 -3.76 9.99
CA PRO A 46 -23.97 -2.85 10.73
C PRO A 46 -23.31 -1.48 10.92
N ASP A 47 -24.12 -0.42 10.78
CA ASP A 47 -23.73 0.99 10.85
C ASP A 47 -23.41 1.51 12.27
N GLU A 48 -22.43 2.43 12.28
CA GLU A 48 -22.10 3.54 13.19
C GLU A 48 -22.50 3.56 14.69
N ASN A 49 -21.52 3.86 15.56
CA ASN A 49 -21.60 5.05 16.44
C ASN A 49 -20.28 5.41 17.18
N ASN A 50 -19.80 6.63 16.90
CA ASN A 50 -19.35 7.70 17.80
C ASN A 50 -18.51 7.42 19.10
N SER A 51 -17.28 7.97 19.09
CA SER A 51 -16.56 8.73 20.14
C SER A 51 -16.71 8.36 21.64
N SER A 52 -15.60 8.02 22.30
CA SER A 52 -15.16 8.48 23.65
C SER A 52 -13.81 7.88 24.05
N SER A 53 -12.98 8.70 24.71
CA SER A 53 -11.59 8.49 25.17
C SER A 53 -11.43 7.48 26.35
N PRO A 54 -10.20 7.18 26.83
CA PRO A 54 -9.77 5.84 27.27
C PRO A 54 -10.05 5.52 28.75
N SER A 55 -10.31 4.23 29.05
CA SER A 55 -10.05 3.68 30.39
C SER A 55 -10.05 2.14 30.45
N SER A 56 -8.99 1.62 31.08
CA SER A 56 -8.87 0.41 31.91
C SER A 56 -9.11 -1.02 31.35
N ILE A 57 -8.06 -1.83 31.46
CA ILE A 57 -7.90 -3.30 31.31
C ILE A 57 -8.46 -4.03 32.58
N PRO A 58 -8.60 -5.38 32.70
CA PRO A 58 -9.26 -6.50 31.96
C PRO A 58 -10.28 -7.24 32.92
N PRO A 59 -10.67 -8.56 32.83
CA PRO A 59 -10.39 -9.68 31.89
C PRO A 59 -11.57 -10.62 31.51
N LYS A 60 -11.24 -11.58 30.62
CA LYS A 60 -11.88 -12.89 30.32
C LYS A 60 -12.98 -12.92 29.25
N THR A 61 -12.73 -13.60 28.13
CA THR A 61 -12.97 -15.06 27.97
C THR A 61 -12.78 -15.43 26.49
N SER A 62 -11.80 -16.29 26.23
CA SER A 62 -11.64 -17.06 24.99
C SER A 62 -12.85 -17.99 24.80
N PRO A 63 -13.29 -18.21 23.55
CA PRO A 63 -12.99 -19.50 22.94
C PRO A 63 -12.37 -19.35 21.54
N GLU A 64 -11.13 -19.85 21.45
CA GLU A 64 -10.48 -20.62 20.38
C GLU A 64 -11.43 -21.37 19.39
N PRO A 65 -10.90 -22.00 18.33
CA PRO A 65 -9.95 -21.59 17.29
C PRO A 65 -10.60 -21.73 15.90
N ASN A 66 -10.36 -20.81 14.97
CA ASN A 66 -10.63 -21.08 13.54
C ASN A 66 -9.31 -21.33 12.83
N GLU A 67 -8.79 -22.54 13.00
CA GLU A 67 -7.86 -23.14 12.05
C GLU A 67 -8.64 -23.39 10.76
N LEU A 68 -8.12 -22.89 9.64
CA LEU A 68 -8.00 -23.57 8.34
C LEU A 68 -7.63 -22.53 7.29
N GLN A 69 -6.32 -22.34 7.12
CA GLN A 69 -5.73 -22.64 5.83
C GLN A 69 -4.29 -23.06 6.06
N ASP A 70 -4.07 -24.36 5.90
CA ASP A 70 -2.77 -24.97 5.61
C ASP A 70 -2.14 -24.25 4.41
N GLN A 71 -1.46 -23.13 4.67
CA GLN A 71 -0.23 -22.88 3.97
C GLN A 71 0.71 -23.95 4.51
N SER A 72 0.93 -24.98 3.69
CA SER A 72 2.08 -25.87 3.86
C SER A 72 3.24 -24.98 4.31
N PRO A 73 3.89 -25.23 5.46
CA PRO A 73 5.00 -24.39 5.85
C PRO A 73 6.03 -24.56 4.75
N VAL A 74 6.11 -23.59 3.84
CA VAL A 74 7.34 -23.33 3.11
C VAL A 74 8.34 -23.28 4.24
N LYS A 75 9.21 -24.27 4.31
CA LYS A 75 10.25 -24.30 5.33
C LYS A 75 11.13 -23.11 5.00
N LEU A 76 10.75 -21.95 5.53
CA LEU A 76 11.54 -20.75 5.54
C LEU A 76 12.84 -21.20 6.18
N LYS A 77 13.91 -21.26 5.38
CA LYS A 77 15.21 -21.70 5.88
C LYS A 77 15.66 -20.75 7.00
N HIS A 78 15.21 -19.49 6.94
CA HIS A 78 15.52 -18.42 7.86
C HIS A 78 14.36 -17.40 7.93
N SER A 79 14.40 -16.50 8.91
CA SER A 79 13.41 -15.43 9.10
C SER A 79 14.10 -14.10 9.37
N TYR A 80 13.44 -13.00 9.06
CA TYR A 80 13.92 -11.65 9.35
C TYR A 80 13.21 -11.11 10.60
N THR A 81 13.96 -10.52 11.52
CA THR A 81 13.41 -9.90 12.73
C THR A 81 12.98 -8.46 12.47
N GLN A 82 13.69 -7.77 11.60
CA GLN A 82 13.36 -6.41 11.20
C GLN A 82 13.57 -6.23 9.70
N ILE A 83 12.63 -5.55 9.06
CA ILE A 83 12.74 -5.10 7.68
C ILE A 83 12.07 -3.73 7.59
N GLY A 84 12.74 -2.77 6.95
CA GLY A 84 12.22 -1.41 6.90
C GLY A 84 12.92 -0.55 5.88
N ILE A 85 12.27 0.55 5.52
CA ILE A 85 12.87 1.61 4.72
C ILE A 85 13.46 2.65 5.68
N VAL A 86 14.77 2.87 5.58
CA VAL A 86 15.49 3.85 6.42
C VAL A 86 15.62 5.22 5.74
N GLN A 87 15.58 5.24 4.41
CA GLN A 87 15.56 6.47 3.61
C GLN A 87 14.63 6.24 2.43
N PRO A 88 13.73 7.17 2.09
CA PRO A 88 13.33 8.33 2.88
C PRO A 88 12.62 7.94 4.19
N GLU A 89 12.59 8.85 5.17
CA GLU A 89 11.79 8.67 6.39
C GLU A 89 10.29 8.69 6.06
N SER A 90 9.48 8.06 6.92
CA SER A 90 8.02 8.16 6.81
C SER A 90 7.56 9.61 6.97
N GLY A 91 6.68 10.05 6.08
CA GLY A 91 6.20 11.42 5.97
C GLY A 91 7.14 12.39 5.25
N ALA A 92 8.28 11.93 4.74
CA ALA A 92 9.24 12.80 4.06
C ALA A 92 8.63 13.50 2.83
N THR A 93 9.00 14.77 2.65
CA THR A 93 8.61 15.54 1.47
C THR A 93 9.77 15.63 0.49
N ILE A 94 9.62 14.98 -0.66
CA ILE A 94 10.57 15.03 -1.77
C ILE A 94 10.25 16.23 -2.67
N ARG A 95 11.20 17.17 -2.78
CA ARG A 95 11.11 18.33 -3.67
C ARG A 95 12.02 18.15 -4.88
N ASN A 96 11.51 17.48 -5.90
CA ASN A 96 12.28 17.18 -7.11
C ASN A 96 11.39 17.35 -8.35
N ASN A 97 11.87 18.08 -9.36
CA ASN A 97 11.15 18.32 -10.61
C ASN A 97 11.03 17.07 -11.51
N GLN A 98 12.00 16.16 -11.43
CA GLN A 98 12.05 14.89 -12.17
C GLN A 98 11.30 13.76 -11.44
N GLY A 99 10.92 13.96 -10.17
CA GLY A 99 10.30 12.90 -9.36
C GLY A 99 11.26 11.74 -9.06
N PHE A 100 12.56 12.04 -8.94
CA PHE A 100 13.58 11.09 -8.53
C PHE A 100 13.57 10.89 -7.01
N VAL A 101 13.52 9.64 -6.56
CA VAL A 101 13.57 9.24 -5.15
C VAL A 101 14.52 8.06 -5.01
N THR A 102 15.49 8.17 -4.12
CA THR A 102 16.33 7.05 -3.68
C THR A 102 15.73 6.45 -2.43
N VAL A 103 15.52 5.14 -2.44
CA VAL A 103 14.97 4.36 -1.33
C VAL A 103 16.05 3.41 -0.83
N THR A 104 16.40 3.50 0.44
CA THR A 104 17.34 2.59 1.11
C THR A 104 16.58 1.77 2.13
N ALA A 105 16.66 0.45 1.99
CA ALA A 105 16.12 -0.53 2.91
C ALA A 105 17.18 -0.98 3.92
N GLN A 106 16.71 -1.54 5.02
CA GLN A 106 17.52 -2.25 6.01
C GLN A 106 16.79 -3.53 6.42
N THR A 107 17.57 -4.58 6.66
CA THR A 107 17.10 -5.86 7.20
C THR A 107 17.95 -6.25 8.41
N GLU A 108 17.34 -6.89 9.40
CA GLU A 108 18.02 -7.52 10.53
C GLU A 108 17.50 -8.97 10.66
N PRO A 109 18.34 -10.00 10.57
CA PRO A 109 19.77 -9.94 10.21
C PRO A 109 19.99 -9.46 8.78
N ASP A 110 21.26 -9.27 8.39
CA ASP A 110 21.65 -9.01 7.00
C ASP A 110 21.03 -10.04 6.04
N LEU A 111 20.80 -9.62 4.80
CA LEU A 111 20.16 -10.43 3.78
C LEU A 111 20.87 -11.79 3.61
N TYR A 112 20.15 -12.90 3.82
CA TYR A 112 20.69 -14.23 3.66
C TYR A 112 21.15 -14.51 2.22
N PRO A 113 22.17 -15.38 2.04
CA PRO A 113 22.62 -15.73 0.69
C PRO A 113 21.53 -16.44 -0.12
N GLY A 114 21.15 -15.84 -1.24
CA GLY A 114 20.11 -16.36 -2.14
C GLY A 114 18.89 -15.46 -2.19
N ASP A 115 18.57 -14.86 -1.03
CA ASP A 115 17.43 -13.96 -0.88
C ASP A 115 17.69 -12.62 -1.57
N LYS A 116 16.60 -11.97 -1.94
CA LYS A 116 16.58 -10.70 -2.68
C LYS A 116 15.53 -9.77 -2.09
N LEU A 117 15.75 -8.48 -2.25
CA LEU A 117 14.80 -7.43 -1.90
C LEU A 117 14.08 -6.94 -3.14
N GLN A 118 12.81 -6.64 -2.99
CA GLN A 118 12.00 -6.01 -4.02
C GLN A 118 11.23 -4.84 -3.44
N LEU A 119 11.23 -3.71 -4.14
CA LEU A 119 10.51 -2.51 -3.75
C LEU A 119 9.05 -2.60 -4.22
N LEU A 120 8.14 -2.16 -3.37
CA LEU A 120 6.75 -1.91 -3.71
C LEU A 120 6.51 -0.40 -3.73
N TYR A 121 5.85 0.07 -4.79
CA TYR A 121 5.42 1.44 -4.99
C TYR A 121 3.91 1.45 -5.20
N ASP A 122 3.17 2.13 -4.32
CA ASP A 122 1.70 2.17 -4.32
C ASP A 122 1.09 0.76 -4.42
N ASN A 123 1.59 -0.16 -3.60
CA ASN A 123 1.20 -1.59 -3.55
C ASN A 123 1.48 -2.41 -4.83
N ALA A 124 2.21 -1.86 -5.80
CA ALA A 124 2.68 -2.57 -6.98
C ALA A 124 4.19 -2.84 -6.90
N VAL A 125 4.61 -4.02 -7.35
CA VAL A 125 6.05 -4.36 -7.43
C VAL A 125 6.74 -3.42 -8.41
N LEU A 126 7.89 -2.89 -7.99
CA LEU A 126 8.71 -2.00 -8.81
C LEU A 126 10.08 -2.62 -9.06
N GLY A 127 10.31 -2.99 -10.31
CA GLY A 127 11.57 -3.57 -10.76
C GLY A 127 11.75 -5.03 -10.33
N GLU A 128 12.90 -5.58 -10.72
CA GLU A 128 13.28 -6.96 -10.44
C GLU A 128 13.85 -7.10 -9.02
N PRO A 129 13.68 -8.28 -8.38
CA PRO A 129 14.30 -8.56 -7.09
C PRO A 129 15.83 -8.46 -7.17
N GLN A 130 16.45 -7.78 -6.20
CA GLN A 130 17.89 -7.51 -6.18
C GLN A 130 18.48 -7.61 -4.78
N LYS A 131 19.79 -7.88 -4.68
CA LYS A 131 20.49 -7.96 -3.38
C LYS A 131 20.84 -6.60 -2.78
N ASN A 132 20.96 -5.58 -3.62
CA ASN A 132 21.30 -4.23 -3.18
C ASN A 132 20.08 -3.62 -2.46
N PRO A 133 20.22 -3.12 -1.22
CA PRO A 133 19.11 -2.51 -0.50
C PRO A 133 18.78 -1.07 -0.98
N VAL A 134 19.44 -0.59 -2.04
CA VAL A 134 19.21 0.75 -2.59
C VAL A 134 18.43 0.64 -3.91
N PHE A 135 17.28 1.31 -3.94
CA PHE A 135 16.38 1.37 -5.08
C PHE A 135 16.24 2.81 -5.56
N GLU A 136 16.04 2.97 -6.87
CA GLU A 136 15.83 4.27 -7.49
C GLU A 136 14.47 4.29 -8.18
N ILE A 137 13.66 5.27 -7.82
CA ILE A 137 12.37 5.52 -8.46
C ILE A 137 12.52 6.77 -9.29
N ASN A 138 12.22 6.66 -10.58
CA ASN A 138 12.25 7.76 -11.52
C ASN A 138 10.84 8.15 -11.92
N GLY A 139 10.58 9.44 -12.08
CA GLY A 139 9.32 9.94 -12.61
C GLY A 139 8.13 9.84 -11.66
N MET A 140 8.35 9.69 -10.35
CA MET A 140 7.27 9.62 -9.36
C MET A 140 6.35 10.84 -9.49
N TYR A 141 5.04 10.61 -9.58
CA TYR A 141 4.07 11.68 -9.75
C TYR A 141 4.03 12.60 -8.53
N ARG A 142 3.40 13.76 -8.66
CA ARG A 142 3.17 14.64 -7.51
C ARG A 142 2.04 14.05 -6.67
N GLY A 143 2.15 14.15 -5.35
CA GLY A 143 1.12 13.65 -4.45
C GLY A 143 1.70 12.83 -3.30
N SER A 144 0.84 12.02 -2.70
CA SER A 144 1.21 11.06 -1.66
C SER A 144 1.43 9.70 -2.31
N HIS A 145 2.50 9.03 -1.90
CA HIS A 145 2.87 7.70 -2.38
C HIS A 145 3.26 6.81 -1.22
N THR A 146 2.98 5.51 -1.36
CA THR A 146 3.30 4.50 -0.37
C THR A 146 4.45 3.64 -0.87
N LEU A 147 5.45 3.41 -0.01
CA LEU A 147 6.61 2.59 -0.31
C LEU A 147 6.71 1.47 0.73
N ALA A 148 7.00 0.26 0.29
CA ALA A 148 7.33 -0.88 1.15
C ALA A 148 8.42 -1.72 0.49
N VAL A 149 9.12 -2.56 1.25
CA VAL A 149 10.09 -3.50 0.70
C VAL A 149 9.75 -4.91 1.15
N GLN A 150 9.89 -5.89 0.26
CA GLN A 150 9.68 -7.30 0.58
C GLN A 150 10.96 -8.09 0.32
N VAL A 151 11.19 -9.12 1.12
CA VAL A 151 12.23 -10.12 0.90
C VAL A 151 11.64 -11.30 0.16
N ILE A 152 12.35 -11.77 -0.85
CA ILE A 152 11.97 -12.88 -1.72
C ILE A 152 13.07 -13.92 -1.68
N ASP A 153 12.69 -15.18 -1.55
CA ASP A 153 13.62 -16.31 -1.59
C ASP A 153 14.15 -16.58 -3.01
N GLU A 154 15.03 -17.57 -3.14
CA GLU A 154 15.58 -18.01 -4.43
C GLU A 154 14.50 -18.61 -5.36
N ASP A 155 13.42 -19.12 -4.80
CA ASP A 155 12.30 -19.76 -5.49
C ASP A 155 11.22 -18.74 -5.94
N GLY A 156 11.35 -17.47 -5.55
CA GLY A 156 10.42 -16.39 -5.88
C GLY A 156 9.29 -16.16 -4.87
N ASN A 157 9.29 -16.83 -3.72
CA ASN A 157 8.29 -16.65 -2.67
C ASN A 157 8.65 -15.48 -1.76
N VAL A 158 7.63 -14.75 -1.32
CA VAL A 158 7.80 -13.67 -0.34
C VAL A 158 8.01 -14.27 1.05
N ILE A 159 9.15 -13.97 1.67
CA ILE A 159 9.50 -14.41 3.03
C ILE A 159 8.88 -13.46 4.05
N GLU A 160 9.11 -12.15 3.88
CA GLU A 160 8.74 -11.10 4.83
C GLU A 160 8.53 -9.78 4.08
N SER A 161 7.72 -8.87 4.63
CA SER A 161 7.51 -7.53 4.07
C SER A 161 7.62 -6.47 5.16
N SER A 162 8.17 -5.31 4.81
CA SER A 162 8.19 -4.15 5.70
C SER A 162 6.82 -3.54 5.87
N ASP A 163 6.68 -2.80 6.98
CA ASP A 163 5.61 -1.83 7.11
C ASP A 163 5.71 -0.78 5.98
N PRO A 164 4.58 -0.36 5.40
CA PRO A 164 4.56 0.68 4.40
C PRO A 164 4.85 2.05 5.01
N ILE A 165 5.70 2.83 4.37
CA ILE A 165 5.89 4.26 4.66
C ILE A 165 5.15 5.11 3.63
N THR A 166 4.72 6.30 4.04
CA THR A 166 4.10 7.27 3.12
C THR A 166 5.05 8.43 2.89
N ILE A 167 5.25 8.84 1.64
CA ILE A 167 6.02 10.02 1.28
C ILE A 167 5.19 10.99 0.45
N TYR A 168 5.65 12.23 0.36
CA TYR A 168 4.99 13.29 -0.40
C TYR A 168 5.92 13.86 -1.45
N VAL A 169 5.51 13.84 -2.71
CA VAL A 169 6.28 14.42 -3.81
C VAL A 169 5.70 15.74 -4.25
N PHE A 170 6.55 16.77 -4.24
CA PHE A 170 6.26 18.09 -4.74
C PHE A 170 7.16 18.44 -5.92
N ARG A 171 6.55 18.81 -7.04
CA ARG A 171 7.27 19.34 -8.22
C ARG A 171 7.18 20.86 -8.22
N PRO A 172 8.21 21.59 -7.78
CA PRO A 172 8.20 23.04 -7.87
C PRO A 172 8.18 23.45 -9.35
N ARG A 173 7.33 24.43 -9.67
CA ARG A 173 7.32 25.09 -10.97
C ARG A 173 8.57 25.97 -11.05
N VAL A 174 9.44 25.70 -12.02
CA VAL A 174 10.59 26.57 -12.29
C VAL A 174 10.04 27.85 -12.91
N GLY A 175 10.17 28.97 -12.21
CA GLY A 175 9.68 30.26 -12.68
C GLY A 175 10.43 30.72 -13.93
N MET A 176 9.69 31.20 -14.93
CA MET A 176 10.23 31.96 -16.06
C MET A 176 11.05 33.13 -15.51
N VAL A 177 12.35 33.19 -15.80
CA VAL A 177 13.21 34.30 -15.39
C VAL A 177 12.71 35.59 -16.08
N PRO A 178 12.39 36.68 -15.35
CA PRO A 178 11.91 37.91 -15.99
C PRO A 178 13.02 38.58 -16.81
N GLY A 179 12.83 38.60 -18.14
CA GLY A 179 13.24 39.66 -19.06
C GLY A 179 14.69 40.13 -19.04
N THR A 180 15.56 39.48 -19.81
CA THR A 180 16.72 40.17 -20.40
C THR A 180 16.20 41.09 -21.50
N LYS A 181 16.09 42.40 -21.22
CA LYS A 181 15.86 43.40 -22.27
C LYS A 181 17.10 43.43 -23.18
N PRO A 182 16.95 43.33 -24.52
CA PRO A 182 18.05 43.63 -25.41
C PRO A 182 18.39 45.12 -25.32
N HIS A 183 19.67 45.41 -25.12
CA HIS A 183 20.26 46.75 -25.25
C HIS A 183 20.56 47.06 -26.71
#